data_AF-B0XYV2-F1
#
_entry.id   AF-B0XYV2-F1
#
_cell.length_a   1.000
_cell.length_b   1.000
_cell.length_c   1.000
_cell.angle_alpha   90.00
_cell.angle_beta   90.00
_cell.angle_gamma   90.00
#
_symmetry.space_group_name_H-M   'P 1'
#
loop_
_entity.id
_entity.type
_entity.pdbx_description
1 polymer ?
#
loop_
_entity_poly.entity_id
_entity_poly.type
_entity_poly.pdbx_seq_one_letter_code
_entity_poly.pdbx_strand_id
1 'polypeptide(L)'
;MMGITKQPKIATQSIVMRGVGNSTSEEAEKQVKNCPNPDGIMMEPQAALREVEKARSAVPVFVISSYGASFESNLSNLKPRNDPSSLKMSTIFPTWPHILFAVIEPITLIGGWALPFWDLKAFITDQIPGLAGPESVHPTSAALAFQLANLYGLLSILGIGVCYSTTEPRVLRNYLYALAIADVGHIYVTYRCMGHDRFVDVINWNVLTWGNIGITGFLMINRIAYLAGLFGDAKGAANKIEKRV
;
A
#
# COMPACT_ATOMS: atom_id res chain seq x y z
N MET A 1 -48.90 -10.24 19.55
CA MET A 1 -48.37 -9.13 20.38
C MET A 1 -47.04 -9.60 20.96
N MET A 2 -45.92 -9.26 20.34
CA MET A 2 -45.13 -8.02 20.50
C MET A 2 -44.47 -7.89 21.88
N GLY A 3 -43.14 -7.86 21.87
CA GLY A 3 -42.29 -7.56 23.03
C GLY A 3 -40.80 -7.67 22.67
N ILE A 4 -40.36 -6.90 21.68
CA ILE A 4 -38.99 -6.84 21.16
C ILE A 4 -38.07 -6.14 22.18
N THR A 5 -37.01 -6.83 22.60
CA THR A 5 -35.91 -6.27 23.40
C THR A 5 -35.01 -5.38 22.52
N LYS A 6 -34.92 -4.08 22.86
CA LYS A 6 -34.04 -3.09 22.21
C LYS A 6 -32.58 -3.25 22.67
N GLN A 7 -31.66 -3.37 21.70
CA GLN A 7 -30.21 -3.22 21.86
C GLN A 7 -29.81 -1.73 21.90
N PRO A 8 -28.77 -1.31 22.66
CA PRO A 8 -28.29 0.07 22.68
C PRO A 8 -27.46 0.43 21.43
N LYS A 9 -27.73 1.62 20.87
CA LYS A 9 -27.03 2.20 19.72
C LYS A 9 -25.61 2.66 20.12
N ILE A 10 -24.59 2.03 19.55
CA ILE A 10 -23.21 2.53 19.60
C ILE A 10 -23.02 3.53 18.45
N ALA A 11 -22.90 4.81 18.78
CA ALA A 11 -22.58 5.87 17.84
C ALA A 11 -21.08 5.78 17.48
N THR A 12 -20.76 5.31 16.27
CA THR A 12 -19.40 5.36 15.73
C THR A 12 -19.26 6.65 14.93
N GLN A 13 -18.62 7.67 15.51
CA GLN A 13 -18.22 8.87 14.77
C GLN A 13 -16.93 8.57 14.01
N SER A 14 -17.02 8.63 12.67
CA SER A 14 -15.90 8.57 11.74
C SER A 14 -15.10 9.87 11.79
N ILE A 15 -13.92 9.84 12.41
CA ILE A 15 -12.93 10.92 12.29
C ILE A 15 -12.26 10.80 10.92
N VAL A 16 -12.62 11.71 10.01
CA VAL A 16 -11.96 11.90 8.72
C VAL A 16 -10.62 12.59 8.97
N MET A 17 -9.52 11.84 8.93
CA MET A 17 -8.17 12.42 8.84
C MET A 17 -7.89 12.78 7.38
N ARG A 18 -8.14 14.04 7.00
CA ARG A 18 -7.56 14.64 5.80
C ARG A 18 -6.09 14.97 6.07
N GLY A 19 -5.18 14.32 5.33
CA GLY A 19 -3.77 14.67 5.29
C GLY A 19 -3.54 15.98 4.54
N VAL A 20 -3.02 16.96 5.28
CA VAL A 20 -1.99 17.95 4.91
C VAL A 20 -2.00 18.44 3.46
N GLY A 21 -2.75 19.52 3.23
CA GLY A 21 -2.41 20.56 2.27
C GLY A 21 -2.25 21.88 3.03
N ASN A 22 -1.20 22.64 2.74
CA ASN A 22 -0.89 23.94 3.34
C ASN A 22 -1.99 24.98 3.06
N SER A 23 -3.06 24.99 3.85
CA SER A 23 -4.00 26.11 3.91
C SER A 23 -4.50 26.32 5.34
N THR A 24 -3.97 27.39 5.95
CA THR A 24 -4.59 28.29 6.93
C THR A 24 -5.32 27.66 8.14
N SER A 25 -4.65 27.73 9.30
CA SER A 25 -5.17 27.48 10.65
C SER A 25 -6.42 28.30 11.03
N GLU A 26 -6.80 29.32 10.25
CA GLU A 26 -8.03 30.10 10.42
C GLU A 26 -9.30 29.38 9.95
N GLU A 27 -9.20 28.48 8.96
CA GLU A 27 -10.39 27.78 8.42
C GLU A 27 -10.93 26.73 9.40
N ALA A 28 -10.04 26.07 10.15
CA ALA A 28 -10.38 25.05 11.13
C ALA A 28 -11.07 25.65 12.38
N GLU A 29 -10.66 26.86 12.79
CA GLU A 29 -11.24 27.56 13.95
C GLU A 29 -12.66 28.08 13.66
N LYS A 30 -12.95 28.43 12.39
CA LYS A 30 -14.30 28.82 11.94
C LYS A 30 -15.28 27.64 11.86
N GLN A 31 -14.82 26.44 11.50
CA GLN A 31 -15.70 25.27 11.39
C GLN A 31 -16.12 24.69 12.76
N VAL A 32 -15.28 24.81 13.78
CA VAL A 32 -15.61 24.33 15.14
C VAL A 32 -16.69 25.19 15.82
N LYS A 33 -16.78 26.48 15.49
CA LYS A 33 -17.79 27.40 16.07
C LYS A 33 -19.23 27.20 15.56
N ASN A 34 -19.45 26.41 14.51
CA ASN A 34 -20.76 26.32 13.83
C ASN A 34 -21.45 24.94 13.87
N CYS A 35 -21.06 24.03 14.76
CA CYS A 35 -21.85 22.81 14.99
C CYS A 35 -23.04 23.12 15.94
N PRO A 36 -24.30 22.77 15.59
CA PRO A 36 -25.40 22.88 16.54
C PRO A 36 -25.27 21.78 17.60
N ASN A 37 -25.34 22.19 18.86
CA ASN A 37 -25.26 21.30 20.02
C ASN A 37 -26.62 20.62 20.29
N PRO A 38 -26.73 19.28 20.28
CA PRO A 38 -27.78 18.58 20.99
C PRO A 38 -27.27 18.24 22.40
N ASP A 39 -27.95 18.77 23.40
CA ASP A 39 -27.80 18.44 24.83
C ASP A 39 -26.73 19.27 25.57
N GLY A 40 -27.20 20.38 26.15
CA GLY A 40 -26.44 21.33 26.95
C GLY A 40 -25.88 20.76 28.25
N ILE A 41 -24.74 20.06 28.15
CA ILE A 41 -23.83 19.81 29.27
C ILE A 41 -22.48 20.44 28.92
N MET A 42 -22.14 21.49 29.66
CA MET A 42 -20.90 22.26 29.52
C MET A 42 -19.70 21.36 29.88
N MET A 43 -18.99 20.86 28.86
CA MET A 43 -17.60 20.44 29.05
C MET A 43 -16.69 21.65 28.78
N GLU A 44 -15.91 22.01 29.80
CA GLU A 44 -14.99 23.14 29.76
C GLU A 44 -13.94 22.95 28.64
N PRO A 45 -13.79 23.90 27.70
CA PRO A 45 -12.88 23.79 26.54
C PRO A 45 -11.41 23.51 26.89
N GLN A 46 -11.02 23.73 28.13
CA GLN A 46 -9.66 23.53 28.62
C GLN A 46 -9.32 22.05 28.91
N ALA A 47 -10.31 21.19 29.15
CA ALA A 47 -10.08 19.78 29.45
C ALA A 47 -9.74 18.96 28.19
N ALA A 48 -10.43 19.24 27.07
CA ALA A 48 -10.18 18.56 25.80
C ALA A 48 -8.81 18.92 25.20
N LEU A 49 -8.38 20.16 25.34
CA LEU A 49 -7.05 20.61 24.90
C LEU A 49 -5.92 19.95 25.71
N ARG A 50 -6.10 19.77 27.02
CA ARG A 50 -5.11 19.09 27.87
C ARG A 50 -4.97 17.60 27.55
N GLU A 51 -6.06 16.91 27.19
CA GLU A 51 -6.00 15.50 26.78
C GLU A 51 -5.37 15.33 25.38
N VAL A 52 -5.59 16.26 24.46
CA VAL A 52 -4.90 16.28 23.16
C VAL A 52 -3.41 16.57 23.31
N GLU A 53 -3.03 17.46 24.23
CA GLU A 53 -1.62 17.80 24.51
C GLU A 53 -0.89 16.67 25.25
N LYS A 54 -1.60 15.95 26.14
CA LYS A 54 -1.14 14.73 26.82
C LYS A 54 -1.01 13.54 25.85
N ALA A 55 -1.87 13.46 24.84
CA ALA A 55 -1.74 12.49 23.75
C ALA A 55 -0.56 12.82 22.80
N ARG A 56 -0.26 14.11 22.61
CA ARG A 56 0.88 14.59 21.81
C ARG A 56 2.24 14.32 22.50
N SER A 57 2.28 14.38 23.83
CA SER A 57 3.51 14.09 24.61
C SER A 57 3.78 12.59 24.84
N ALA A 58 2.79 11.73 24.55
CA ALA A 58 2.90 10.27 24.69
C ALA A 58 3.32 9.55 23.39
N VAL A 59 3.66 10.28 22.32
CA VAL A 59 4.26 9.67 21.12
C VAL A 59 5.78 9.57 21.33
N PRO A 60 6.36 8.37 21.48
CA PRO A 60 7.80 8.24 21.55
C PRO A 60 8.40 8.62 20.19
N VAL A 61 8.99 9.81 20.12
CA VAL A 61 10.03 10.15 19.13
C VAL A 61 11.27 9.35 19.53
N PHE A 62 11.26 8.07 19.22
CA PHE A 62 12.44 7.22 19.27
C PHE A 62 12.73 6.75 17.85
N VAL A 63 14.01 6.76 17.50
CA VAL A 63 14.61 6.38 16.20
C VAL A 63 14.75 7.51 15.16
N ILE A 64 15.30 8.68 15.53
CA ILE A 64 16.16 9.49 14.62
C ILE A 64 17.30 10.16 15.39
N SER A 65 18.04 9.41 16.22
CA SER A 65 19.22 9.99 16.89
C SER A 65 20.41 9.03 16.97
N SER A 66 20.16 7.71 17.10
CA SER A 66 21.25 6.72 17.18
C SER A 66 21.96 6.44 15.85
N TYR A 67 21.39 6.80 14.69
CA TYR A 67 22.00 6.55 13.37
C TYR A 67 22.70 7.77 12.77
N GLY A 68 22.43 8.99 13.25
CA GLY A 68 23.04 10.21 12.70
C GLY A 68 24.56 10.27 12.95
N ALA A 69 25.00 9.94 14.18
CA ALA A 69 26.41 10.05 14.56
C ALA A 69 27.32 8.99 13.92
N SER A 70 26.78 7.80 13.61
CA SER A 70 27.53 6.75 12.90
C SER A 70 27.53 6.95 11.38
N PHE A 71 26.54 7.66 10.84
CA PHE A 71 26.49 8.01 9.43
C PHE A 71 27.51 9.11 9.08
N GLU A 72 27.62 10.15 9.90
CA GLU A 72 28.58 11.25 9.67
C GLU A 72 30.05 10.82 9.82
N SER A 73 30.36 9.92 10.76
CA SER A 73 31.74 9.42 10.94
C SER A 73 32.19 8.47 9.82
N ASN A 74 31.25 7.80 9.15
CA ASN A 74 31.54 6.99 7.97
C ASN A 74 31.63 7.82 6.68
N LEU A 75 30.97 8.99 6.63
CA LEU A 75 31.03 9.90 5.48
C LEU A 75 32.39 10.60 5.34
N SER A 76 33.05 10.94 6.46
CA SER A 76 34.36 11.61 6.45
C SER A 76 35.52 10.72 6.02
N ASN A 77 35.34 9.40 6.06
CA ASN A 77 36.33 8.39 5.62
C ASN A 77 36.17 7.95 4.15
N LEU A 78 35.15 8.46 3.45
CA LEU A 78 34.95 8.17 2.03
C LEU A 78 35.82 9.07 1.17
N LYS A 79 37.01 8.56 0.81
CA LYS A 79 37.83 9.13 -0.27
C LYS A 79 36.97 9.27 -1.53
N PRO A 80 36.84 10.46 -2.14
CA PRO A 80 36.09 10.62 -3.38
C PRO A 80 36.72 9.77 -4.47
N ARG A 81 35.97 8.77 -4.93
CA ARG A 81 36.40 7.87 -6.00
C ARG A 81 36.10 8.56 -7.33
N ASN A 82 37.06 9.33 -7.82
CA ASN A 82 37.00 10.03 -9.12
C ASN A 82 37.16 9.05 -10.30
N ASP A 83 36.27 8.05 -10.41
CA ASP A 83 36.19 7.15 -11.55
C ASP A 83 34.86 7.36 -12.28
N PRO A 84 34.85 8.04 -13.45
CA PRO A 84 33.64 8.28 -14.24
C PRO A 84 33.03 7.00 -14.84
N SER A 85 33.68 5.84 -14.71
CA SER A 85 33.16 4.54 -15.18
C SER A 85 32.42 3.73 -14.09
N SER A 86 32.42 4.19 -12.84
CA SER A 86 31.95 3.41 -11.68
C SER A 86 30.51 3.72 -11.20
N LEU A 87 29.78 4.64 -11.83
CA LEU A 87 28.39 4.96 -11.45
C LEU A 87 27.35 4.03 -12.12
N LYS A 88 27.63 2.73 -12.22
CA LYS A 88 26.55 1.75 -12.34
C LYS A 88 26.03 1.50 -10.93
N MET A 89 24.95 2.21 -10.55
CA MET A 89 24.10 1.80 -9.44
C MET A 89 23.67 0.35 -9.70
N SER A 90 24.38 -0.60 -9.11
CA SER A 90 24.11 -2.01 -9.32
C SER A 90 22.84 -2.34 -8.58
N THR A 91 21.73 -2.43 -9.31
CA THR A 91 20.49 -2.97 -8.79
C THR A 91 20.73 -4.41 -8.37
N ILE A 92 20.16 -4.83 -7.24
CA ILE A 92 20.30 -6.21 -6.76
C ILE A 92 19.70 -7.22 -7.75
N PHE A 93 18.62 -6.83 -8.44
CA PHE A 93 17.99 -7.58 -9.51
C PHE A 93 18.75 -7.46 -10.84
N PRO A 94 18.67 -8.50 -11.70
CA PRO A 94 18.91 -8.36 -13.13
C PRO A 94 17.96 -7.31 -13.75
N THR A 95 18.34 -6.73 -14.89
CA THR A 95 17.68 -5.55 -15.47
C THR A 95 16.17 -5.74 -15.68
N TRP A 96 15.74 -6.87 -16.25
CA TRP A 96 14.32 -7.13 -16.52
C TRP A 96 13.48 -7.30 -15.23
N PRO A 97 13.83 -8.21 -14.30
CA PRO A 97 13.17 -8.29 -12.99
C PRO A 97 13.15 -6.97 -12.21
N HIS A 98 14.20 -6.14 -12.34
CA HIS A 98 14.23 -4.83 -11.70
C HIS A 98 13.13 -3.90 -12.25
N ILE A 99 13.04 -3.78 -13.57
CA ILE A 99 12.02 -2.93 -14.21
C ILE A 99 10.61 -3.39 -13.82
N LEU A 100 10.36 -4.70 -13.82
CA LEU A 100 9.06 -5.23 -13.45
C LEU A 100 8.73 -5.03 -11.97
N PHE A 101 9.52 -5.59 -11.07
CA PHE A 101 9.15 -5.70 -9.65
C PHE A 101 9.48 -4.45 -8.83
N ALA A 102 10.48 -3.67 -9.23
CA ALA A 102 10.88 -2.47 -8.49
C ALA A 102 10.26 -1.18 -9.05
N VAL A 103 9.76 -1.19 -10.30
CA VAL A 103 9.21 0.01 -10.95
C VAL A 103 7.76 -0.18 -11.37
N ILE A 104 7.47 -1.11 -12.28
CA ILE A 104 6.12 -1.28 -12.83
C ILE A 104 5.13 -1.73 -11.76
N GLU A 105 5.48 -2.74 -10.98
CA GLU A 105 4.62 -3.29 -9.93
C GLU A 105 4.18 -2.21 -8.91
N PRO A 106 5.09 -1.45 -8.26
CA PRO A 106 4.68 -0.36 -7.37
C PRO A 106 3.77 0.67 -8.03
N ILE A 107 4.04 1.06 -9.27
CA ILE A 107 3.20 2.03 -10.01
C ILE A 107 1.79 1.46 -10.20
N THR A 108 1.66 0.20 -10.61
CA THR A 108 0.35 -0.44 -10.79
C THR A 108 -0.42 -0.57 -9.48
N LEU A 109 0.28 -0.86 -8.37
CA LEU A 109 -0.30 -0.94 -7.03
C LEU A 109 -0.76 0.43 -6.50
N ILE A 110 -0.01 1.49 -6.76
CA ILE A 110 -0.43 2.87 -6.48
C ILE A 110 -1.70 3.21 -7.27
N GLY A 111 -1.78 2.80 -8.53
CA GLY A 111 -3.01 2.92 -9.33
C GLY A 111 -4.19 2.23 -8.65
N GLY A 112 -4.04 0.97 -8.26
CA GLY A 112 -5.08 0.22 -7.56
C GLY A 112 -5.51 0.85 -6.23
N TRP A 113 -4.55 1.40 -5.46
CA TRP A 113 -4.84 2.14 -4.22
C TRP A 113 -5.64 3.42 -4.48
N ALA A 114 -5.37 4.11 -5.58
CA ALA A 114 -5.99 5.40 -5.91
C ALA A 114 -7.43 5.28 -6.45
N LEU A 115 -7.75 4.21 -7.19
CA LEU A 115 -9.06 4.04 -7.87
C LEU A 115 -10.30 4.31 -7.00
N PRO A 116 -10.45 3.75 -5.78
CA PRO A 116 -11.65 3.96 -4.98
C PRO A 116 -11.78 5.38 -4.40
N PHE A 117 -10.70 6.17 -4.39
CA PHE A 117 -10.77 7.60 -4.03
C PHE A 117 -11.32 8.45 -5.18
N TRP A 118 -11.18 7.99 -6.42
CA TRP A 118 -11.75 8.64 -7.60
C TRP A 118 -13.21 8.27 -7.82
N ASP A 119 -13.51 6.96 -7.83
CA ASP A 119 -14.86 6.46 -7.98
C ASP A 119 -15.04 5.14 -7.22
N LEU A 120 -15.52 5.26 -6.00
CA LEU A 120 -15.80 4.11 -5.14
C LEU A 120 -16.89 3.22 -5.72
N LYS A 121 -17.90 3.79 -6.38
CA LYS A 121 -19.02 3.02 -6.92
C LYS A 121 -18.53 2.17 -8.09
N ALA A 122 -17.84 2.78 -9.05
CA ALA A 122 -17.23 2.05 -10.16
C ALA A 122 -16.24 1.00 -9.67
N PHE A 123 -15.37 1.34 -8.70
CA PHE A 123 -14.43 0.37 -8.14
C PHE A 123 -15.09 -0.86 -7.51
N ILE A 124 -16.29 -0.73 -6.94
CA ILE A 124 -17.04 -1.85 -6.37
C ILE A 124 -17.79 -2.63 -7.46
N THR A 125 -18.45 -1.93 -8.39
CA THR A 125 -19.26 -2.59 -9.42
C THR A 125 -18.40 -3.29 -10.47
N ASP A 126 -17.23 -2.73 -10.78
CA ASP A 126 -16.34 -3.25 -11.82
C ASP A 126 -15.52 -4.45 -11.36
N GLN A 127 -15.61 -4.87 -10.10
CA GLN A 127 -14.97 -6.10 -9.62
C GLN A 127 -15.46 -7.35 -10.37
N ILE A 128 -16.68 -7.30 -10.93
CA ILE A 128 -17.23 -8.36 -11.78
C ILE A 128 -17.76 -7.72 -13.06
N PRO A 129 -17.14 -8.01 -14.23
CA PRO A 129 -17.55 -7.39 -15.50
C PRO A 129 -18.96 -7.83 -15.90
N GLY A 130 -19.73 -6.89 -16.46
CA GLY A 130 -21.06 -7.16 -17.02
C GLY A 130 -22.17 -7.46 -16.01
N LEU A 131 -21.93 -7.25 -14.70
CA LEU A 131 -22.97 -7.33 -13.69
C LEU A 131 -23.53 -5.92 -13.44
N ALA A 132 -24.86 -5.79 -13.44
CA ALA A 132 -25.50 -4.54 -13.07
C ALA A 132 -25.20 -4.23 -11.59
N GLY A 133 -24.52 -3.11 -11.34
CA GLY A 133 -24.21 -2.66 -10.00
C GLY A 133 -25.47 -2.25 -9.22
N PRO A 134 -25.48 -2.38 -7.88
CA PRO A 134 -26.57 -1.86 -7.07
C PRO A 134 -26.68 -0.33 -7.20
N GLU A 135 -27.91 0.19 -7.06
CA GLU A 135 -28.15 1.65 -7.17
C GLU A 135 -27.34 2.44 -6.13
N SER A 136 -27.23 1.89 -4.92
CA SER A 136 -26.46 2.44 -3.80
C SER A 136 -25.40 1.46 -3.32
N VAL A 137 -24.28 2.00 -2.82
CA VAL A 137 -23.19 1.21 -2.27
C VAL A 137 -23.49 0.89 -0.80
N HIS A 138 -23.50 -0.41 -0.46
CA HIS A 138 -23.66 -0.83 0.92
C HIS A 138 -22.42 -0.44 1.75
N PRO A 139 -22.56 0.07 2.99
CA PRO A 139 -21.43 0.51 3.82
C PRO A 139 -20.34 -0.57 4.03
N THR A 140 -20.74 -1.84 4.15
CA THR A 140 -19.78 -2.96 4.24
C THR A 140 -18.94 -3.11 2.97
N SER A 141 -19.53 -2.93 1.79
CA SER A 141 -18.81 -3.03 0.52
C SER A 141 -17.84 -1.86 0.35
N ALA A 142 -18.23 -0.66 0.79
CA ALA A 142 -17.31 0.48 0.88
C ALA A 142 -16.12 0.20 1.80
N ALA A 143 -16.38 -0.35 2.99
CA ALA A 143 -15.32 -0.70 3.93
C ALA A 143 -14.34 -1.73 3.35
N LEU A 144 -14.84 -2.79 2.71
CA LEU A 144 -14.00 -3.80 2.06
C LEU A 144 -13.20 -3.22 0.87
N ALA A 145 -13.80 -2.33 0.08
CA ALA A 145 -13.13 -1.66 -1.02
C ALA A 145 -11.94 -0.81 -0.54
N PHE A 146 -12.11 -0.01 0.52
CA PHE A 146 -11.01 0.77 1.08
C PHE A 146 -9.95 -0.09 1.77
N GLN A 147 -10.33 -1.20 2.40
CA GLN A 147 -9.37 -2.17 2.94
C GLN A 147 -8.51 -2.78 1.83
N LEU A 148 -9.13 -3.15 0.70
CA LEU A 148 -8.42 -3.64 -0.48
C LEU A 148 -7.48 -2.57 -1.06
N ALA A 149 -7.97 -1.33 -1.20
CA ALA A 149 -7.16 -0.19 -1.63
C ALA A 149 -5.92 -0.02 -0.74
N ASN A 150 -6.12 -0.03 0.58
CA ASN A 150 -5.05 0.08 1.56
C ASN A 150 -4.02 -1.05 1.44
N LEU A 151 -4.47 -2.28 1.15
CA LEU A 151 -3.55 -3.40 0.88
C LEU A 151 -2.70 -3.17 -0.36
N TYR A 152 -3.26 -2.61 -1.44
CA TYR A 152 -2.47 -2.24 -2.62
C TYR A 152 -1.42 -1.17 -2.29
N GLY A 153 -1.79 -0.13 -1.54
CA GLY A 153 -0.85 0.89 -1.09
C GLY A 153 0.26 0.32 -0.20
N LEU A 154 -0.10 -0.56 0.74
CA LEU A 154 0.85 -1.26 1.60
C LEU A 154 1.83 -2.12 0.79
N LEU A 155 1.34 -2.91 -0.17
CA LEU A 155 2.17 -3.75 -1.03
C LEU A 155 3.12 -2.89 -1.88
N SER A 156 2.67 -1.74 -2.39
CA SER A 156 3.54 -0.81 -3.12
C SER A 156 4.71 -0.33 -2.28
N ILE A 157 4.42 0.16 -1.06
CA ILE A 157 5.46 0.69 -0.17
C ILE A 157 6.38 -0.44 0.30
N LEU A 158 5.83 -1.63 0.58
CA LEU A 158 6.60 -2.81 0.94
C LEU A 158 7.55 -3.22 -0.20
N GLY A 159 7.07 -3.27 -1.43
CA GLY A 159 7.88 -3.61 -2.59
C GLY A 159 9.01 -2.63 -2.83
N ILE A 160 8.74 -1.32 -2.77
CA ILE A 160 9.77 -0.28 -2.82
C ILE A 160 10.78 -0.49 -1.68
N GLY A 161 10.29 -0.65 -0.44
CA GLY A 161 11.11 -0.84 0.74
C GLY A 161 12.06 -2.04 0.59
N VAL A 162 11.53 -3.20 0.22
CA VAL A 162 12.34 -4.43 0.05
C VAL A 162 13.30 -4.30 -1.13
N CYS A 163 12.82 -3.91 -2.31
CA CYS A 163 13.63 -3.88 -3.53
C CYS A 163 14.78 -2.87 -3.48
N TYR A 164 14.62 -1.75 -2.76
CA TYR A 164 15.64 -0.70 -2.66
C TYR A 164 16.44 -0.70 -1.37
N SER A 165 15.97 -1.35 -0.30
CA SER A 165 16.69 -1.36 0.99
C SER A 165 17.47 -2.65 1.25
N THR A 166 17.12 -3.76 0.58
CA THR A 166 17.81 -5.04 0.80
C THR A 166 19.09 -5.17 -0.04
N THR A 167 20.13 -5.70 0.58
CA THR A 167 21.38 -6.12 -0.08
C THR A 167 21.51 -7.64 -0.16
N GLU A 168 20.54 -8.37 0.41
CA GLU A 168 20.54 -9.82 0.60
C GLU A 168 19.64 -10.50 -0.46
N PRO A 169 20.21 -11.25 -1.42
CA PRO A 169 19.43 -11.94 -2.46
C PRO A 169 18.38 -12.90 -1.90
N ARG A 170 18.66 -13.50 -0.73
CA ARG A 170 17.75 -14.44 -0.08
C ARG A 170 16.46 -13.78 0.39
N VAL A 171 16.53 -12.56 0.93
CA VAL A 171 15.34 -11.78 1.34
C VAL A 171 14.49 -11.48 0.12
N LEU A 172 15.12 -11.04 -0.96
CA LEU A 172 14.43 -10.71 -2.21
C LEU A 172 13.76 -11.93 -2.85
N ARG A 173 14.44 -13.07 -2.86
CA ARG A 173 13.88 -14.33 -3.37
C ARG A 173 12.69 -14.80 -2.54
N ASN A 174 12.79 -14.75 -1.20
CA ASN A 174 11.69 -15.10 -0.30
C ASN A 174 10.49 -14.14 -0.47
N TYR A 175 10.75 -12.85 -0.66
CA TYR A 175 9.72 -11.85 -0.96
C TYR A 175 8.96 -12.20 -2.26
N LEU A 176 9.67 -12.52 -3.34
CA LEU A 176 9.03 -12.92 -4.60
C LEU A 176 8.28 -14.26 -4.49
N TYR A 177 8.77 -15.21 -3.69
CA TYR A 177 8.02 -16.45 -3.38
C TYR A 177 6.70 -16.15 -2.68
N ALA A 178 6.71 -15.28 -1.66
CA ALA A 178 5.50 -14.89 -0.94
C ALA A 178 4.48 -14.20 -1.87
N LEU A 179 4.95 -13.31 -2.75
CA LEU A 179 4.10 -12.66 -3.75
C LEU A 179 3.53 -13.65 -4.77
N ALA A 180 4.32 -14.61 -5.25
CA ALA A 180 3.83 -15.62 -6.18
C ALA A 180 2.68 -16.46 -5.58
N ILE A 181 2.76 -16.77 -4.28
CA ILE A 181 1.66 -17.46 -3.57
C ILE A 181 0.44 -16.54 -3.46
N ALA A 182 0.64 -15.27 -3.13
CA ALA A 182 -0.43 -14.29 -3.03
C ALA A 182 -1.15 -14.08 -4.39
N ASP A 183 -0.41 -14.07 -5.50
CA ASP A 183 -0.97 -13.95 -6.86
C ASP A 183 -1.94 -15.09 -7.17
N VAL A 184 -1.54 -16.33 -6.87
CA VAL A 184 -2.38 -17.52 -7.09
C VAL A 184 -3.68 -17.41 -6.30
N GLY A 185 -3.58 -17.02 -5.01
CA GLY A 185 -4.75 -16.81 -4.17
C GLY A 185 -5.66 -15.70 -4.71
N HIS A 186 -5.08 -14.59 -5.13
CA HIS A 186 -5.81 -13.44 -5.67
C HIS A 186 -6.56 -13.79 -6.97
N ILE A 187 -5.89 -14.42 -7.93
CA ILE A 187 -6.50 -14.87 -9.19
C ILE A 187 -7.59 -15.91 -8.91
N TYR A 188 -7.34 -16.88 -8.03
CA TYR A 188 -8.31 -17.91 -7.67
C TYR A 188 -9.58 -17.32 -7.06
N VAL A 189 -9.46 -16.45 -6.05
CA VAL A 189 -10.63 -15.83 -5.41
C VAL A 189 -11.40 -14.97 -6.41
N THR A 190 -10.70 -14.21 -7.26
CA THR A 190 -11.32 -13.41 -8.33
C THR A 190 -12.09 -14.29 -9.31
N TYR A 191 -11.50 -15.40 -9.76
CA TYR A 191 -12.15 -16.41 -10.59
C TYR A 191 -13.42 -16.97 -9.93
N ARG A 192 -13.34 -17.32 -8.63
CA ARG A 192 -14.47 -17.90 -7.90
C ARG A 192 -15.63 -16.92 -7.75
N CYS A 193 -15.35 -15.62 -7.57
CA CYS A 193 -16.38 -14.58 -7.45
C CYS A 193 -16.99 -14.22 -8.82
N MET A 194 -16.17 -14.13 -9.87
CA MET A 194 -16.61 -13.71 -11.20
C MET A 194 -17.34 -14.83 -11.97
N GLY A 195 -16.96 -16.08 -11.73
CA GLY A 195 -17.47 -17.26 -12.45
C GLY A 195 -16.71 -17.54 -13.75
N HIS A 196 -16.83 -18.79 -14.23
CA HIS A 196 -16.04 -19.30 -15.36
C HIS A 196 -16.30 -18.54 -16.67
N ASP A 197 -17.56 -18.29 -17.01
CA ASP A 197 -17.93 -17.71 -18.31
C ASP A 197 -17.31 -16.32 -18.52
N ARG A 198 -17.34 -15.48 -17.49
CA ARG A 198 -16.72 -14.15 -17.50
C ARG A 198 -15.19 -14.20 -17.41
N PHE A 199 -14.65 -15.24 -16.75
CA PHE A 199 -13.21 -15.41 -16.65
C PHE A 199 -12.58 -15.75 -18.00
N VAL A 200 -13.20 -16.62 -18.79
CA VAL A 200 -12.63 -16.98 -20.10
C VAL A 200 -12.91 -15.93 -21.18
N ASP A 201 -13.84 -15.02 -20.93
CA ASP A 201 -14.19 -13.92 -21.84
C ASP A 201 -13.24 -12.72 -21.71
N VAL A 202 -11.96 -12.95 -22.04
CA VAL A 202 -10.86 -11.98 -21.92
C VAL A 202 -11.10 -10.72 -22.76
N ILE A 203 -11.88 -10.82 -23.85
CA ILE A 203 -12.16 -9.70 -24.75
C ILE A 203 -13.04 -8.65 -24.04
N ASN A 204 -13.96 -9.10 -23.17
CA ASN A 204 -14.91 -8.22 -22.48
C ASN A 204 -14.46 -7.84 -21.05
N TRP A 205 -13.19 -8.09 -20.70
CA TRP A 205 -12.64 -7.66 -19.42
C TRP A 205 -12.55 -6.13 -19.33
N ASN A 206 -13.10 -5.59 -18.25
CA ASN A 206 -12.93 -4.18 -17.91
C ASN A 206 -11.52 -3.90 -17.36
N VAL A 207 -11.19 -2.63 -17.17
CA VAL A 207 -9.87 -2.19 -16.68
C VAL A 207 -9.51 -2.83 -15.33
N LEU A 208 -10.49 -2.97 -14.43
CA LEU A 208 -10.27 -3.52 -13.10
C LEU A 208 -10.00 -5.03 -13.15
N THR A 209 -10.67 -5.75 -14.04
CA THR A 209 -10.45 -7.19 -14.29
C THR A 209 -9.08 -7.42 -14.92
N TRP A 210 -8.67 -6.57 -15.87
CA TRP A 210 -7.31 -6.58 -16.40
C TRP A 210 -6.25 -6.33 -15.33
N GLY A 211 -6.51 -5.43 -14.38
CA GLY A 211 -5.64 -5.23 -13.22
C GLY A 211 -5.57 -6.48 -12.32
N ASN A 212 -6.72 -6.96 -11.87
CA ASN A 212 -6.81 -8.06 -10.90
C ASN A 212 -6.30 -9.40 -11.45
N ILE A 213 -6.55 -9.70 -12.74
CA ILE A 213 -6.20 -10.99 -13.34
C ILE A 213 -5.06 -10.87 -14.33
N GLY A 214 -5.14 -9.93 -15.26
CA GLY A 214 -4.14 -9.77 -16.33
C GLY A 214 -2.77 -9.37 -15.81
N ILE A 215 -2.69 -8.23 -15.11
CA ILE A 215 -1.43 -7.71 -14.53
C ILE A 215 -0.91 -8.69 -13.48
N THR A 216 -1.77 -9.16 -12.56
CA THR A 216 -1.38 -10.15 -11.54
C THR A 216 -0.84 -11.44 -12.15
N GLY A 217 -1.51 -11.99 -13.17
CA GLY A 217 -1.07 -13.21 -13.85
C GLY A 217 0.25 -13.00 -14.61
N PHE A 218 0.43 -11.86 -15.27
CA PHE A 218 1.68 -11.49 -15.92
C PHE A 218 2.83 -11.39 -14.91
N LEU A 219 2.62 -10.73 -13.77
CA LEU A 219 3.63 -10.63 -12.72
C LEU A 219 3.95 -12.01 -12.13
N MET A 220 2.94 -12.84 -11.85
CA MET A 220 3.10 -14.20 -11.36
C MET A 220 4.00 -15.05 -12.28
N ILE A 221 3.75 -15.03 -13.60
CA ILE A 221 4.57 -15.77 -14.57
C ILE A 221 6.02 -15.28 -14.53
N ASN A 222 6.24 -13.96 -14.49
CA ASN A 222 7.59 -13.40 -14.40
C ASN A 222 8.26 -13.74 -13.07
N ARG A 223 7.52 -13.81 -11.96
CA ARG A 223 8.04 -14.26 -10.65
C ARG A 223 8.48 -15.71 -10.72
N ILE A 224 7.66 -16.60 -11.27
CA ILE A 224 8.00 -18.01 -11.44
C ILE A 224 9.24 -18.15 -12.35
N ALA A 225 9.29 -17.42 -13.46
CA ALA A 225 10.44 -17.42 -14.37
C ALA A 225 11.73 -16.91 -13.70
N TYR A 226 11.64 -15.85 -12.89
CA TYR A 226 12.78 -15.38 -12.09
C TYR A 226 13.23 -16.41 -11.05
N LEU A 227 12.29 -16.99 -10.31
CA LEU A 227 12.57 -17.99 -9.28
C LEU A 227 13.13 -19.31 -9.85
N ALA A 228 12.80 -19.62 -11.10
CA ALA A 228 13.38 -20.72 -11.88
C ALA A 228 14.75 -20.38 -12.50
N GLY A 229 15.24 -19.14 -12.34
CA GLY A 229 16.57 -18.71 -12.77
C GLY A 229 16.67 -18.22 -14.22
N LEU A 230 15.55 -18.03 -14.95
CA LEU A 230 15.57 -17.65 -16.38
C LEU A 230 16.22 -16.29 -16.65
N PHE A 231 16.18 -15.38 -15.67
CA PHE A 231 16.75 -14.02 -15.80
C PHE A 231 18.10 -13.86 -15.07
N GLY A 232 18.61 -14.92 -14.47
CA GLY A 232 19.77 -14.91 -13.57
C GLY A 232 19.46 -14.50 -12.14
N ASP A 233 20.44 -14.69 -11.26
CA ASP A 233 20.27 -14.48 -9.82
C ASP A 233 20.49 -13.03 -9.38
N ALA A 234 19.84 -12.67 -8.26
CA ALA A 234 20.14 -11.44 -7.56
C ALA A 234 21.59 -11.44 -7.04
N LYS A 235 22.31 -10.34 -7.31
CA LYS A 235 23.73 -10.20 -6.92
C LYS A 235 23.84 -9.31 -5.70
N GLY A 236 24.00 -9.93 -4.53
CA GLY A 236 24.29 -9.21 -3.28
C GLY A 236 25.73 -8.70 -3.23
N ALA A 237 25.99 -7.71 -2.37
CA ALA A 237 27.33 -7.16 -2.18
C ALA A 237 28.37 -8.21 -1.75
N ALA A 238 27.94 -9.26 -1.04
CA ALA A 238 28.79 -10.37 -0.59
C ALA A 238 29.40 -11.18 -1.74
N ASN A 239 28.68 -11.35 -2.86
CA ASN A 239 29.17 -12.11 -4.03
C ASN A 239 30.33 -11.41 -4.75
N LYS A 240 30.68 -10.18 -4.37
CA LYS A 240 31.81 -9.44 -4.93
C LYS A 240 33.13 -9.70 -4.21
N ILE A 241 33.10 -10.23 -2.99
CA ILE A 241 34.30 -10.48 -2.17
C ILE A 241 34.92 -11.83 -2.54
N GLU A 242 34.11 -12.86 -2.77
CA GLU A 242 34.58 -14.22 -3.08
C GLU A 242 35.32 -14.32 -4.42
N LYS A 243 34.97 -13.48 -5.41
CA LYS A 243 35.66 -13.45 -6.72
C LYS A 243 36.97 -12.65 -6.74
N ARG A 244 37.41 -12.10 -5.59
CA ARG A 244 38.64 -11.29 -5.49
C ARG A 244 39.75 -11.94 -4.65
N VAL A 245 39.60 -13.20 -4.25
CA VAL A 245 40.62 -13.96 -3.53
C VAL A 245 41.33 -14.92 -4.47
#